data_AF-A0A7W1QJG2-F1
#
_entry.id   AF-A0A7W1QJG2-F1
#
_cell.length_a   1.000
_cell.length_b   1.000
_cell.length_c   1.000
_cell.angle_alpha   90.00
_cell.angle_beta   90.00
_cell.angle_gamma   90.00
#
_symmetry.space_group_name_H-M   'P 1'
#
loop_
_entity.id
_entity.type
_entity.pdbx_description
1 polymer ?
#
loop_
_entity_poly.entity_id
_entity_poly.type
_entity_poly.pdbx_seq_one_letter_code
_entity_poly.pdbx_strand_id
1 'polypeptide(L)'
;MAHSRPYSPILEQPRRRWLWLALSAGLILLAAGSGFLLRGEPKEKVADHAFAIPPVRGRVMIEVLNGTRRQGVARTATRMLRARGLDVVFLGNADTAETLTRVIVRRGSPDPAKYVVDVLGAGKIVVEPDTFRRVDVSVILGDDFRPHLGIHP
;
A
#
# COMPACT_ATOMS: atom_id res chain seq x y z
N MET A 1 -7.66 -18.36 90.47
CA MET A 1 -6.47 -18.95 91.14
C MET A 1 -5.62 -19.63 90.09
N ALA A 2 -4.30 -19.46 90.22
CA ALA A 2 -3.28 -19.75 89.22
C ALA A 2 -2.73 -21.19 89.31
N HIS A 3 -1.77 -21.46 88.40
CA HIS A 3 -0.83 -22.59 88.33
C HIS A 3 -1.33 -23.82 87.57
N SER A 4 -0.55 -24.47 86.71
CA SER A 4 0.87 -24.32 86.34
C SER A 4 1.11 -25.16 85.09
N ARG A 5 1.88 -24.63 84.13
CA ARG A 5 2.43 -25.42 83.03
C ARG A 5 3.67 -26.17 83.53
N PRO A 6 3.86 -27.45 83.18
CA PRO A 6 5.19 -28.02 83.09
C PRO A 6 5.76 -27.82 81.68
N TYR A 7 6.98 -27.32 81.65
CA TYR A 7 7.83 -27.14 80.48
C TYR A 7 8.39 -28.51 80.06
N SER A 8 8.42 -28.78 78.75
CA SER A 8 9.07 -29.93 78.13
C SER A 8 10.02 -29.46 77.02
N PRO A 9 11.04 -30.26 76.66
CA PRO A 9 12.39 -29.77 76.46
C PRO A 9 12.73 -29.32 75.04
N ILE A 10 13.73 -28.46 74.99
CA ILE A 10 14.58 -28.17 73.85
C ILE A 10 15.26 -29.48 73.43
N LEU A 11 15.03 -29.92 72.19
CA LEU A 11 15.97 -30.57 71.27
C LEU A 11 15.23 -30.79 69.93
N GLU A 12 15.96 -30.72 68.82
CA GLU A 12 15.52 -30.86 67.42
C GLU A 12 14.99 -29.60 66.70
N GLN A 13 15.91 -28.72 66.29
CA GLN A 13 15.64 -27.74 65.22
C GLN A 13 16.64 -27.65 64.05
N PRO A 14 17.53 -28.62 63.72
CA PRO A 14 18.40 -28.43 62.56
C PRO A 14 17.73 -28.81 61.22
N ARG A 15 16.79 -29.77 61.17
CA ARG A 15 16.27 -30.29 59.88
C ARG A 15 15.16 -29.44 59.24
N ARG A 16 14.36 -28.74 60.05
CA ARG A 16 13.19 -27.99 59.55
C ARG A 16 13.60 -26.72 58.79
N ARG A 17 14.69 -26.06 59.19
CA ARG A 17 15.19 -24.83 58.52
C ARG A 17 15.66 -25.09 57.08
N TRP A 18 16.29 -26.24 56.84
CA TRP A 18 16.74 -26.63 55.49
C TRP A 18 15.57 -26.98 54.57
N LEU A 19 14.50 -27.57 55.10
CA LEU A 19 13.25 -27.80 54.36
C LEU A 19 12.59 -26.49 53.93
N TRP A 20 12.55 -25.48 54.81
CA TRP A 20 12.01 -24.16 54.46
C TRP A 20 12.88 -23.42 53.43
N LEU A 21 14.21 -23.54 53.50
CA LEU A 21 15.12 -22.95 52.50
C LEU A 21 14.96 -23.61 51.12
N ALA A 22 14.87 -24.94 51.06
CA ALA A 22 14.65 -25.66 49.81
C ALA A 22 13.30 -25.32 49.16
N LEU A 23 12.23 -25.17 49.95
CA LEU A 23 10.92 -24.76 49.47
C LEU A 23 10.94 -23.32 48.91
N SER A 24 11.65 -22.40 49.56
CA SER A 24 11.77 -21.02 49.07
C SER A 24 12.55 -20.92 47.75
N ALA A 25 13.62 -21.71 47.58
CA ALA A 25 14.39 -21.77 46.35
C ALA A 25 13.56 -22.34 45.18
N GLY A 26 12.74 -23.37 45.43
CA GLY A 26 11.82 -23.92 44.43
C GLY A 26 10.76 -22.91 43.97
N LEU A 27 10.21 -22.11 44.89
CA LEU A 27 9.21 -21.08 44.56
C LEU A 27 9.82 -19.94 43.73
N ILE A 28 11.07 -19.55 44.01
CA ILE A 28 11.78 -18.51 43.24
C ILE A 28 12.06 -19.00 41.82
N LEU A 29 12.47 -20.26 41.64
CA LEU A 29 12.68 -20.85 40.32
C LEU A 29 11.37 -20.97 39.51
N LEU A 30 10.26 -21.30 40.16
CA LEU A 30 8.94 -21.33 39.52
C LEU A 30 8.46 -19.92 39.10
N ALA A 31 8.65 -18.92 39.95
CA ALA A 31 8.28 -17.53 39.64
C ALA A 31 9.16 -16.93 38.53
N ALA A 32 10.47 -17.23 38.52
CA ALA A 32 11.38 -16.80 37.46
C ALA A 32 11.06 -17.52 36.13
N GLY A 33 10.75 -18.82 36.19
CA GLY A 33 10.33 -19.61 35.02
C GLY A 33 9.02 -19.11 34.41
N SER A 34 8.01 -18.77 35.23
CA SER A 34 6.73 -18.26 34.72
C SER A 34 6.89 -16.93 33.99
N GLY A 35 7.77 -16.04 34.46
CA GLY A 35 8.06 -14.78 33.78
C GLY A 35 8.74 -14.97 32.42
N PHE A 36 9.52 -16.04 32.26
CA PHE A 36 10.18 -16.38 31.00
C PHE A 36 9.22 -17.07 30.01
N LEU A 37 8.34 -17.95 30.49
CA LEU A 37 7.32 -18.62 29.67
C LEU A 37 6.19 -17.69 29.18
N LEU A 38 5.92 -16.60 29.90
CA LEU A 38 4.97 -15.56 29.49
C LEU A 38 5.62 -14.46 28.64
N ARG A 39 6.93 -14.56 28.35
CA ARG A 39 7.64 -13.59 27.51
C ARG A 39 7.30 -13.89 26.05
N GLY A 40 6.18 -13.34 25.60
CA GLY A 40 5.72 -13.45 24.22
C GLY A 40 6.85 -13.11 23.24
N GLU A 41 7.04 -13.99 22.26
CA GLU A 41 7.91 -13.79 21.10
C GLU A 41 7.76 -12.34 20.58
N PRO A 42 8.85 -11.55 20.50
CA PRO A 42 8.76 -10.24 19.88
C PRO A 42 8.33 -10.46 18.42
N LYS A 43 7.07 -10.11 18.10
CA LYS A 43 6.56 -10.14 16.73
C LYS A 43 7.53 -9.33 15.88
N GLU A 44 8.32 -10.04 15.10
CA GLU A 44 9.17 -9.51 14.06
C GLU A 44 8.32 -8.56 13.22
N LYS A 45 8.61 -7.26 13.31
CA LYS A 45 7.96 -6.27 12.48
C LYS A 45 8.42 -6.53 11.06
N VAL A 46 7.68 -7.40 10.36
CA VAL A 46 7.81 -7.58 8.91
C VAL A 46 7.74 -6.20 8.31
N ALA A 47 8.86 -5.76 7.74
CA ALA A 47 9.00 -4.45 7.14
C ALA A 47 7.84 -4.22 6.17
N ASP A 48 7.24 -3.04 6.30
CA ASP A 48 6.08 -2.54 5.57
C ASP A 48 6.44 -2.30 4.08
N HIS A 49 6.85 -3.36 3.39
CA HIS A 49 7.13 -3.40 1.96
C HIS A 49 5.98 -4.07 1.18
N ALA A 50 4.90 -4.44 1.86
CA ALA A 50 3.63 -4.61 1.19
C ALA A 50 3.20 -3.20 0.75
N PHE A 51 3.51 -2.83 -0.50
CA PHE A 51 2.88 -1.69 -1.14
C PHE A 51 1.40 -1.79 -0.83
N ALA A 52 0.85 -0.81 -0.10
CA ALA A 52 -0.57 -0.78 0.18
C ALA A 52 -1.29 -0.94 -1.16
N ILE A 53 -1.98 -2.07 -1.36
CA ILE A 53 -2.83 -2.26 -2.54
C ILE A 53 -3.83 -1.13 -2.43
N PRO A 54 -3.74 -0.11 -3.30
CA PRO A 54 -4.58 1.05 -3.13
C PRO A 54 -6.02 0.56 -3.23
N PRO A 55 -6.94 1.05 -2.39
CA PRO A 55 -8.34 0.65 -2.50
C PRO A 55 -8.77 0.82 -3.96
N VAL A 56 -9.44 -0.19 -4.52
CA VAL A 56 -10.00 -0.16 -5.89
C VAL A 56 -11.15 0.85 -5.91
N ARG A 57 -10.82 2.14 -5.75
CA ARG A 57 -11.66 3.24 -6.18
C ARG A 57 -11.53 3.25 -7.69
N GLY A 58 -12.65 3.15 -8.41
CA GLY A 58 -12.70 3.03 -9.86
C GLY A 58 -11.66 3.91 -10.56
N ARG A 59 -10.51 3.32 -10.86
CA ARG A 59 -9.40 4.02 -11.51
C ARG A 59 -9.78 4.14 -12.96
N VAL A 60 -9.74 5.36 -13.46
CA VAL A 60 -9.99 5.63 -14.88
C VAL A 60 -8.83 5.06 -15.66
N MET A 61 -9.09 4.00 -16.41
CA MET A 61 -8.10 3.34 -17.25
C MET A 61 -7.97 4.08 -18.57
N ILE A 62 -6.76 4.56 -18.85
CA ILE A 62 -6.47 5.35 -20.05
C ILE A 62 -5.53 4.57 -20.96
N GLU A 63 -5.83 4.54 -22.26
CA GLU A 63 -4.84 4.19 -23.29
C GLU A 63 -4.37 5.44 -24.03
N VAL A 64 -3.10 5.44 -24.45
CA VAL A 64 -2.49 6.53 -25.20
C VAL A 64 -1.93 6.01 -26.52
N LEU A 65 -2.48 6.47 -27.63
CA LEU A 65 -2.14 6.05 -28.98
C LEU A 65 -1.46 7.21 -29.73
N ASN A 66 -0.32 6.93 -30.33
CA ASN A 66 0.38 7.88 -31.19
C ASN A 66 -0.23 7.91 -32.59
N GLY A 67 -0.98 8.95 -32.91
CA GLY A 67 -1.43 9.26 -34.27
C GLY A 67 -0.48 10.18 -35.03
N THR A 68 0.73 10.43 -34.54
CA THR A 68 1.71 11.30 -35.23
C THR A 68 2.79 10.48 -35.93
N ARG A 69 3.54 11.12 -36.83
CA ARG A 69 4.78 10.52 -37.39
C ARG A 69 6.00 10.63 -36.47
N ARG A 70 5.84 11.28 -35.31
CA ARG A 70 6.95 11.56 -34.37
C ARG A 70 7.10 10.40 -33.40
N GLN A 71 8.33 9.93 -33.21
CA GLN A 71 8.62 8.85 -32.26
C GLN A 71 8.56 9.35 -30.81
N GLY A 72 8.17 8.47 -29.89
CA GLY A 72 8.20 8.75 -28.45
C GLY A 72 7.11 9.70 -27.93
N VAL A 73 6.18 10.14 -28.80
CA VAL A 73 5.10 11.07 -28.43
C VAL A 73 4.14 10.46 -27.40
N ALA A 74 3.62 9.25 -27.65
CA ALA A 74 2.77 8.54 -26.69
C ALA A 74 3.47 8.29 -25.35
N ARG A 75 4.78 7.97 -25.37
CA ARG A 75 5.58 7.80 -24.15
C ARG A 75 5.67 9.09 -23.34
N THR A 76 5.84 10.22 -24.01
CA THR A 76 5.94 11.53 -23.35
C THR A 76 4.60 11.95 -22.75
N ALA A 77 3.51 11.82 -23.49
CA ALA A 77 2.16 12.05 -22.98
C ALA A 77 1.83 11.14 -21.80
N THR A 78 2.20 9.86 -21.87
CA THR A 78 2.04 8.89 -20.77
C THR A 78 2.73 9.37 -19.49
N ARG A 79 3.95 9.91 -19.59
CA ARG A 79 4.65 10.49 -18.43
C ARG A 79 3.91 11.68 -17.84
N MET A 80 3.42 12.59 -18.69
CA MET A 80 2.64 13.77 -18.25
C MET A 80 1.38 13.35 -17.50
N LEU A 81 0.62 12.40 -18.05
CA LEU A 81 -0.61 11.89 -17.42
C LEU A 81 -0.30 11.18 -16.09
N ARG A 82 0.69 10.28 -16.06
CA ARG A 82 1.05 9.55 -14.83
C ARG A 82 1.60 10.46 -13.74
N ALA A 83 2.35 11.51 -14.09
CA ALA A 83 2.81 12.52 -13.13
C ALA A 83 1.64 13.26 -12.44
N ARG A 84 0.45 13.22 -13.04
CA ARG A 84 -0.80 13.82 -12.52
C ARG A 84 -1.73 12.80 -11.86
N GLY A 85 -1.25 11.58 -11.61
CA GLY A 85 -2.00 10.52 -10.94
C GLY A 85 -2.99 9.78 -11.83
N LEU A 86 -2.97 9.99 -13.15
CA LEU A 86 -3.82 9.29 -14.10
C LEU A 86 -3.26 7.91 -14.44
N ASP A 87 -4.15 6.91 -14.49
CA ASP A 87 -3.78 5.51 -14.71
C ASP A 87 -3.74 5.17 -16.20
N VAL A 88 -2.57 5.36 -16.81
CA VAL A 88 -2.33 4.93 -18.19
C VAL A 88 -1.97 3.45 -18.21
N VAL A 89 -2.88 2.61 -18.70
CA VAL A 89 -2.74 1.14 -18.72
C VAL A 89 -2.09 0.64 -20.01
N PHE A 90 -2.19 1.40 -21.10
CA PHE A 90 -1.63 1.04 -22.40
C PHE A 90 -1.05 2.25 -23.14
N LEU A 91 0.07 2.03 -23.85
CA LEU A 91 0.59 2.99 -24.82
C LEU A 91 0.92 2.27 -26.13
N GLY A 92 0.61 2.90 -27.26
CA GLY A 92 0.85 2.32 -28.58
C GLY A 92 0.84 3.34 -29.70
N ASN A 93 0.69 2.85 -30.93
CA ASN A 93 0.41 3.67 -32.11
C ASN A 93 -1.08 3.57 -32.45
N ALA A 94 -1.63 4.62 -33.04
CA ALA A 94 -2.96 4.58 -33.62
C ALA A 94 -2.92 3.90 -35.00
N ASP A 95 -4.07 3.42 -35.47
CA ASP A 95 -4.19 2.77 -36.78
C ASP A 95 -3.96 3.77 -37.93
N THR A 96 -4.28 5.04 -37.70
CA THR A 96 -4.14 6.13 -38.67
C THR A 96 -3.43 7.33 -38.06
N ALA A 97 -2.74 8.08 -38.92
CA ALA A 97 -2.21 9.37 -38.53
C ALA A 97 -3.35 10.38 -38.34
N GLU A 98 -3.22 11.26 -37.35
CA GLU A 98 -4.22 12.24 -36.94
C GLU A 98 -3.59 13.62 -36.84
N THR A 99 -4.25 14.64 -37.40
CA THR A 99 -3.78 16.02 -37.30
C THR A 99 -4.13 16.63 -35.94
N LEU A 100 -5.28 16.24 -35.38
CA LEU A 100 -5.82 16.77 -34.13
C LEU A 100 -5.88 15.70 -33.05
N THR A 101 -5.53 16.08 -31.83
CA THR A 101 -5.60 15.20 -30.67
C THR A 101 -7.06 14.97 -30.31
N ARG A 102 -7.43 13.71 -30.06
CA ARG A 102 -8.77 13.28 -29.65
C ARG A 102 -8.70 12.57 -28.32
N VAL A 103 -9.61 12.92 -27.42
CA VAL A 103 -9.81 12.25 -26.13
C VAL A 103 -11.18 11.61 -26.13
N ILE A 104 -11.20 10.30 -26.29
CA ILE A 104 -12.41 9.53 -26.56
C ILE A 104 -12.89 8.86 -25.28
N VAL A 105 -14.08 9.20 -24.82
CA VAL A 105 -14.75 8.54 -23.70
C VAL A 105 -15.39 7.24 -24.21
N ARG A 106 -14.87 6.10 -23.75
CA ARG A 106 -15.35 4.76 -24.11
C ARG A 106 -16.39 4.23 -23.11
N ARG A 107 -16.25 4.61 -21.83
CA ARG A 107 -17.15 4.20 -20.74
C ARG A 107 -17.19 5.25 -19.64
N GLY A 108 -18.32 5.32 -18.95
CA GLY A 108 -18.45 6.11 -17.72
C GLY A 108 -18.64 7.60 -17.97
N SER A 109 -18.28 8.41 -16.96
CA SER A 109 -18.40 9.86 -17.02
C SER A 109 -17.36 10.48 -17.97
N PRO A 110 -17.68 11.59 -18.68
CA PRO A 110 -16.71 12.36 -19.46
C PRO A 110 -15.74 13.19 -18.60
N ASP A 111 -15.92 13.30 -17.28
CA ASP A 111 -15.07 14.15 -16.43
C ASP A 111 -13.58 13.79 -16.46
N PRO A 112 -13.17 12.51 -16.47
CA PRO A 112 -11.77 12.16 -16.61
C PRO A 112 -11.17 12.60 -17.94
N ALA A 113 -11.96 12.63 -19.02
CA ALA A 113 -11.49 13.12 -20.31
C ALA A 113 -11.19 14.63 -20.29
N LYS A 114 -11.94 15.42 -19.51
CA LYS A 114 -11.63 16.84 -19.29
C LYS A 114 -10.27 17.00 -18.62
N TYR A 115 -10.04 16.25 -17.54
CA TYR A 115 -8.77 16.29 -16.84
C TYR A 115 -7.59 15.83 -17.73
N VAL A 116 -7.81 14.84 -18.59
CA VAL A 116 -6.81 14.43 -19.60
C VAL A 116 -6.47 15.57 -20.55
N VAL A 117 -7.46 16.29 -21.08
CA VAL A 117 -7.23 17.45 -21.95
C VAL A 117 -6.46 18.54 -21.21
N ASP A 118 -6.82 18.84 -19.97
CA ASP A 118 -6.13 19.84 -19.15
C ASP A 118 -4.64 19.51 -18.94
N VAL A 119 -4.34 18.23 -18.69
CA VAL A 119 -2.95 17.77 -18.49
C VAL A 119 -2.15 17.77 -19.79
N LEU A 120 -2.77 17.42 -20.92
CA LEU A 120 -2.09 17.40 -22.22
C LEU A 120 -1.99 18.79 -22.85
N GLY A 121 -2.83 19.74 -22.44
CA GLY A 121 -2.96 21.07 -23.03
C GLY A 121 -3.56 21.06 -24.44
N ALA A 122 -4.07 19.93 -24.90
CA ALA A 122 -4.65 19.74 -26.21
C ALA A 122 -5.62 18.54 -26.21
N GLY A 123 -6.60 18.57 -27.10
CA GLY A 123 -7.49 17.44 -27.33
C GLY A 123 -8.95 17.84 -27.42
N LYS A 124 -9.65 17.34 -28.45
CA LYS A 124 -11.11 17.40 -28.53
C LYS A 124 -11.71 16.20 -27.83
N ILE A 125 -12.59 16.45 -26.86
CA ILE A 125 -13.34 15.38 -26.18
C ILE A 125 -14.44 14.88 -27.12
N VAL A 126 -14.51 13.56 -27.29
CA VAL A 126 -15.55 12.88 -28.06
C VAL A 126 -16.08 11.73 -27.23
N VAL A 127 -17.39 11.49 -27.26
CA VAL A 127 -18.01 10.35 -26.59
C VAL A 127 -18.35 9.30 -27.64
N GLU A 128 -17.62 8.20 -27.63
CA GLU A 128 -17.80 7.06 -28.54
C GLU A 128 -17.75 5.77 -27.72
N PRO A 129 -18.89 5.36 -27.12
CA PRO A 129 -18.94 4.19 -26.26
C PRO A 129 -18.51 2.93 -27.01
N ASP A 130 -17.58 2.19 -26.43
CA ASP A 130 -17.12 0.91 -26.94
C ASP A 130 -16.83 -0.01 -25.76
N THR A 131 -17.69 -0.99 -25.55
CA THR A 131 -17.59 -1.92 -24.42
C THR A 131 -16.55 -3.02 -24.66
N PHE A 132 -16.11 -3.24 -25.91
CA PHE A 132 -15.04 -4.17 -26.24
C PHE A 132 -13.66 -3.58 -25.91
N ARG A 133 -13.54 -2.24 -25.94
CA ARG A 133 -12.38 -1.53 -25.39
C ARG A 133 -12.36 -1.68 -23.87
N ARG A 134 -11.24 -2.19 -23.34
CA ARG A 134 -11.02 -2.45 -21.91
C ARG A 134 -10.51 -1.23 -21.13
N VAL A 135 -10.80 -0.03 -21.64
CA VAL A 135 -10.37 1.26 -21.10
C VAL A 135 -11.56 2.20 -21.01
N ASP A 136 -11.49 3.17 -20.11
CA ASP A 136 -12.54 4.18 -19.95
C ASP A 136 -12.33 5.34 -20.92
N VAL A 137 -11.06 5.69 -21.19
CA VAL A 137 -10.68 6.78 -22.09
C VAL A 137 -9.57 6.34 -23.05
N SER A 138 -9.74 6.60 -24.34
CA SER A 138 -8.69 6.46 -25.36
C SER A 138 -8.19 7.83 -25.78
N VAL A 139 -6.89 8.08 -25.67
CA VAL A 139 -6.26 9.29 -26.17
C VAL A 139 -5.56 8.97 -27.49
N ILE A 140 -5.95 9.64 -28.58
CA ILE A 140 -5.23 9.57 -29.85
C ILE A 140 -4.53 10.91 -30.04
N LEU A 141 -3.21 10.90 -30.00
CA LEU A 141 -2.37 12.10 -30.11
C LEU A 141 -2.20 12.51 -31.56
N GLY A 142 -2.56 13.75 -31.88
CA GLY A 142 -2.41 14.33 -33.20
C GLY A 142 -1.16 15.20 -33.34
N ASP A 143 -0.90 15.64 -34.56
CA ASP A 143 0.24 16.52 -34.90
C ASP A 143 0.18 17.89 -34.19
N ASP A 144 -0.95 18.26 -33.61
CA ASP A 144 -1.16 19.43 -32.76
C ASP A 144 -0.55 19.26 -31.34
N PHE A 145 -0.31 18.05 -30.86
CA PHE A 145 0.18 17.83 -29.50
C PHE A 145 1.61 18.36 -29.30
N ARG A 146 1.77 19.25 -28.32
CA ARG A 146 3.04 19.87 -27.90
C ARG A 146 3.37 19.46 -26.46
N PRO A 147 4.29 18.49 -26.26
CA PRO A 147 4.64 18.04 -24.92
C PRO A 147 5.31 19.16 -24.13
N HIS A 148 4.89 19.32 -22.88
CA HIS A 148 5.50 20.22 -21.92
C HIS A 148 5.74 19.42 -20.63
N LEU A 149 7.00 19.00 -20.42
CA LEU A 149 7.38 18.37 -19.16
C LEU A 149 7.85 19.49 -18.24
N GLY A 150 7.13 19.70 -17.13
CA GLY A 150 7.69 20.48 -16.03
C GLY A 150 8.94 19.77 -15.53
N ILE A 151 10.06 20.48 -15.45
CA ILE A 151 11.24 19.97 -14.77
C ILE A 151 10.90 20.02 -13.27
N HIS A 152 10.64 18.85 -12.68
CA HIS A 152 10.64 18.73 -11.23
C HIS A 152 12.11 18.58 -10.81
N PRO A 153 12.66 19.53 -10.02
CA PRO A 153 14.04 19.49 -9.56
C PRO A 153 14.31 18.35 -8.58
#